data_AF-A0A1I6LH06-F1
#
_entry.id   AF-A0A1I6LH06-F1
#
_cell.length_a   1.000
_cell.length_b   1.000
_cell.length_c   1.000
_cell.angle_alpha   90.00
_cell.angle_beta   90.00
_cell.angle_gamma   90.00
#
_symmetry.space_group_name_H-M   'P 1'
#
loop_
_entity.id
_entity.type
_entity.pdbx_description
1 polymer ?
#
loop_
_entity_poly.entity_id
_entity_poly.type
_entity_poly.pdbx_seq_one_letter_code
_entity_poly.pdbx_strand_id
1 'polypeptide(L)'
;MIRQTVAGEDEPPEWDDWGELIVDGIKVAVVAFVYSIVPTIVILGVGITMFGLGGAAGDTGGGILAGVGILTFLLLIPVMFVVYYLVPAALANMAIEGNLGAAFDVDVMRDVVLTSEYFLAVLMPIVVGILLNVVVSILAVTVVGLVLVPFVSFYGQVAVFRMFGTAFANTSGKGGGPVAAVDQSSA
;
A
#
# COMPACT_ATOMS: atom_id res chain seq x y z
N MET A 1 -14.75 -6.89 6.65
CA MET A 1 -14.99 -6.21 5.35
C MET A 1 -14.87 -7.15 4.14
N ILE A 2 -13.76 -7.83 3.85
CA ILE A 2 -13.64 -8.66 2.62
C ILE A 2 -14.55 -9.90 2.63
N ARG A 3 -14.79 -10.51 3.81
CA ARG A 3 -15.60 -11.74 3.95
C ARG A 3 -17.10 -11.54 3.69
N GLN A 4 -17.65 -10.38 4.05
CA GLN A 4 -19.08 -10.05 3.90
C GLN A 4 -19.44 -9.52 2.51
N THR A 5 -18.53 -8.81 1.83
CA THR A 5 -18.72 -8.42 0.42
C THR A 5 -18.76 -9.62 -0.53
N VAL A 6 -18.38 -10.82 -0.05
CA VAL A 6 -18.52 -12.09 -0.80
C VAL A 6 -19.95 -12.63 -0.78
N ALA A 7 -20.74 -12.29 0.23
CA ALA A 7 -22.04 -12.92 0.51
C ALA A 7 -23.25 -12.19 -0.09
N GLY A 8 -23.09 -10.96 -0.59
CA GLY A 8 -24.20 -10.19 -1.20
C GLY A 8 -25.22 -9.64 -0.21
N GLU A 9 -24.85 -9.55 1.07
CA GLU A 9 -25.68 -8.96 2.11
C GLU A 9 -25.41 -7.45 2.15
N ASP A 10 -26.39 -6.66 1.71
CA ASP A 10 -26.42 -5.18 1.75
C ASP A 10 -26.69 -4.63 3.17
N GLU A 11 -26.36 -5.40 4.21
CA GLU A 11 -26.53 -5.00 5.59
C GLU A 11 -25.26 -4.26 6.06
N PRO A 12 -25.35 -2.98 6.46
CA PRO A 12 -24.18 -2.25 6.94
C PRO A 12 -23.60 -2.98 8.17
N PRO A 13 -22.26 -3.09 8.27
CA PRO A 13 -21.63 -3.90 9.31
C PRO A 13 -22.08 -3.44 10.70
N GLU A 14 -22.54 -4.41 11.49
CA GLU A 14 -22.95 -4.21 12.88
C GLU A 14 -21.72 -3.71 13.66
N TRP A 15 -21.79 -2.52 14.25
CA TRP A 15 -20.73 -1.94 15.08
C TRP A 15 -20.68 -2.58 16.47
N ASP A 16 -20.99 -3.87 16.57
CA ASP A 16 -21.21 -4.56 17.84
C ASP A 16 -19.93 -5.30 18.29
N ASP A 17 -19.05 -5.67 17.34
CA ASP A 17 -17.79 -6.39 17.61
C ASP A 17 -16.52 -5.51 17.57
N TRP A 18 -16.49 -4.49 18.42
CA TRP A 18 -15.30 -3.63 18.62
C TRP A 18 -14.03 -4.43 18.97
N GLY A 19 -14.19 -5.55 19.68
CA GLY A 19 -13.06 -6.41 20.04
C GLY A 19 -12.38 -7.02 18.81
N GLU A 20 -13.16 -7.54 17.85
CA GLU A 20 -12.63 -8.12 16.63
C GLU A 20 -12.01 -7.06 15.72
N LEU A 21 -12.65 -5.89 15.60
CA LEU A 21 -12.13 -4.75 14.83
C LEU A 21 -10.76 -4.28 15.36
N ILE A 22 -10.58 -4.21 16.68
CA ILE A 22 -9.30 -3.86 17.30
C ILE A 22 -8.24 -4.93 17.00
N VAL A 23 -8.59 -6.21 17.15
CA VAL A 23 -7.66 -7.33 16.89
C VAL A 23 -7.23 -7.35 15.43
N ASP A 24 -8.15 -7.12 14.49
CA ASP A 24 -7.84 -7.04 13.07
C ASP A 24 -6.96 -5.83 12.75
N GLY A 25 -7.22 -4.67 13.36
CA GLY A 25 -6.33 -3.51 13.28
C GLY A 25 -4.92 -3.81 13.78
N ILE A 26 -4.78 -4.54 14.89
CA ILE A 26 -3.48 -4.96 15.43
C ILE A 26 -2.78 -5.91 14.46
N LYS A 27 -3.48 -6.90 13.88
CA LYS A 27 -2.89 -7.81 12.88
C LYS A 27 -2.35 -7.03 11.67
N VAL A 28 -3.14 -6.10 11.13
CA VAL A 28 -2.72 -5.22 10.02
C VAL A 28 -1.48 -4.42 10.42
N ALA A 29 -1.47 -3.81 11.61
CA ALA A 29 -0.34 -3.04 12.10
C ALA A 29 0.92 -3.91 12.25
N VAL A 30 0.78 -5.15 12.76
CA VAL A 30 1.90 -6.10 12.88
C VAL A 30 2.45 -6.49 11.52
N VAL A 31 1.60 -6.79 10.53
CA VAL A 31 2.05 -7.11 9.17
C VAL A 31 2.81 -5.93 8.57
N ALA A 32 2.24 -4.72 8.62
CA ALA A 32 2.90 -3.51 8.12
C ALA A 32 4.23 -3.23 8.85
N PHE A 33 4.27 -3.45 10.17
CA PHE A 33 5.46 -3.30 10.98
C PHE A 33 6.55 -4.30 10.58
N VAL A 34 6.23 -5.59 10.44
CA VAL A 34 7.20 -6.63 10.06
C VAL A 34 7.74 -6.36 8.65
N TYR A 35 6.88 -6.06 7.68
CA TYR A 35 7.30 -5.78 6.30
C TYR A 35 8.17 -4.52 6.18
N SER A 36 8.00 -3.51 7.05
CA SER A 36 8.80 -2.28 7.00
C SER A 36 10.07 -2.33 7.85
N ILE A 37 9.97 -2.87 9.07
CA ILE A 37 11.06 -2.82 10.06
C ILE A 37 12.12 -3.87 9.80
N VAL A 38 11.73 -5.10 9.42
CA VAL A 38 12.71 -6.18 9.22
C VAL A 38 13.72 -5.81 8.11
N PRO A 39 13.30 -5.39 6.91
CA PRO A 39 14.25 -4.99 5.87
C PRO A 39 15.08 -3.76 6.27
N THR A 40 14.46 -2.80 6.95
CA THR A 40 15.13 -1.56 7.39
C THR A 40 16.23 -1.85 8.38
N ILE A 41 15.98 -2.66 9.42
CA ILE A 41 16.99 -3.04 10.42
C ILE A 41 18.15 -3.79 9.77
N VAL A 42 17.88 -4.69 8.82
CA VAL A 42 18.93 -5.41 8.10
C VAL A 42 19.85 -4.45 7.34
N ILE A 43 19.27 -3.51 6.58
CA ILE A 43 20.05 -2.52 5.82
C ILE A 43 20.82 -1.59 6.76
N LEU A 44 20.17 -1.10 7.82
CA LEU A 44 20.81 -0.24 8.81
C LEU A 44 21.98 -0.96 9.49
N GLY A 45 21.78 -2.21 9.90
CA GLY A 45 22.81 -3.04 10.53
C GLY A 45 24.03 -3.20 9.63
N VAL A 46 23.82 -3.55 8.35
CA VAL A 46 24.91 -3.68 7.38
C VAL A 46 25.62 -2.34 7.15
N GLY A 47 24.87 -1.25 6.90
CA GLY A 47 25.44 0.07 6.65
C GLY A 47 26.24 0.62 7.82
N ILE A 48 25.70 0.55 9.04
CA ILE A 48 26.37 1.00 10.28
C ILE A 48 27.62 0.15 10.53
N THR A 49 27.55 -1.17 10.36
CA THR A 49 28.69 -2.06 10.57
C THR A 49 29.81 -1.74 9.58
N MET A 50 29.50 -1.63 8.28
CA MET A 50 30.47 -1.27 7.25
C MET A 50 31.08 0.12 7.48
N PHE A 51 30.26 1.09 7.88
CA PHE A 51 30.71 2.44 8.23
C PHE A 51 31.67 2.45 9.43
N GLY A 52 31.30 1.75 10.51
CA GLY A 52 32.11 1.66 11.72
C GLY A 52 33.44 0.94 11.49
N LEU A 53 33.43 -0.18 10.76
CA LEU A 53 34.64 -0.91 10.41
C LEU A 53 35.56 -0.08 9.50
N GLY A 54 34.99 0.63 8.53
CA GLY A 54 35.75 1.52 7.65
C GLY A 54 36.41 2.67 8.40
N GLY A 55 35.69 3.30 9.35
CA GLY A 55 36.23 4.33 10.21
C GLY A 55 37.34 3.83 11.15
N ALA A 56 37.24 2.60 11.65
CA ALA A 56 38.22 1.99 12.54
C ALA A 56 39.54 1.62 11.83
N ALA A 57 39.51 1.29 10.53
CA ALA A 57 40.70 0.95 9.76
C ALA A 57 41.61 2.17 9.53
N GLY A 58 41.04 3.35 9.29
CA GLY A 58 41.78 4.62 9.21
C GLY A 58 42.71 4.78 7.99
N ASP A 59 42.63 3.88 7.01
CA ASP A 59 43.39 3.92 5.76
C ASP A 59 42.47 4.14 4.54
N THR A 60 43.05 4.16 3.33
CA THR A 60 42.30 4.32 2.08
C THR A 60 41.27 3.21 1.88
N GLY A 61 41.57 1.97 2.30
CA GLY A 61 40.64 0.84 2.24
C GLY A 61 39.45 1.04 3.18
N GLY A 62 39.69 1.54 4.39
CA GLY A 62 38.69 1.93 5.37
C GLY A 62 37.77 3.05 4.87
N GLY A 63 38.34 4.05 4.19
CA GLY A 63 37.55 5.10 3.52
C GLY A 63 36.58 4.55 2.47
N ILE A 64 37.02 3.58 1.66
CA ILE A 64 36.16 2.90 0.68
C ILE A 64 35.05 2.11 1.38
N LEU A 65 35.39 1.33 2.42
CA LEU A 65 34.41 0.55 3.20
C LEU A 65 33.36 1.45 3.87
N ALA A 66 33.78 2.59 4.43
CA ALA A 66 32.86 3.55 5.01
C ALA A 66 31.93 4.18 3.96
N GLY A 67 32.47 4.50 2.79
CA GLY A 67 31.68 4.95 1.63
C GLY A 67 30.63 3.92 1.21
N VAL A 68 31.01 2.63 1.11
CA VAL A 68 30.07 1.54 0.81
C VAL A 68 28.98 1.44 1.88
N GLY A 69 29.32 1.58 3.17
CA GLY A 69 28.37 1.59 4.28
C GLY A 69 27.35 2.72 4.23
N ILE A 70 27.70 3.88 3.65
CA ILE A 70 26.74 4.96 3.39
C ILE A 70 25.88 4.63 2.17
N LEU A 71 26.48 4.11 1.10
CA LEU A 71 25.76 3.78 -0.13
C LEU A 71 24.72 2.67 0.08
N THR A 72 24.91 1.74 1.03
CA THR A 72 23.90 0.73 1.38
C THR A 72 22.58 1.34 1.84
N PHE A 73 22.56 2.57 2.41
CA PHE A 73 21.28 3.23 2.75
C PHE A 73 20.44 3.59 1.52
N LEU A 74 21.04 3.71 0.32
CA LEU A 74 20.28 3.89 -0.91
C LEU A 74 19.39 2.69 -1.22
N LEU A 75 19.68 1.50 -0.67
CA LEU A 75 18.84 0.31 -0.80
C LEU A 75 17.49 0.46 -0.06
N LEU A 76 17.33 1.44 0.83
CA LEU A 76 16.04 1.73 1.45
C LEU A 76 15.00 2.19 0.43
N ILE A 77 15.43 2.85 -0.66
CA ILE A 77 14.53 3.33 -1.73
C ILE A 77 13.81 2.15 -2.41
N PRO A 78 14.51 1.17 -3.03
CA PRO A 78 13.85 0.02 -3.64
C PRO A 78 13.07 -0.81 -2.61
N VAL A 79 13.55 -0.93 -1.37
CA VAL A 79 12.80 -1.62 -0.30
C VAL A 79 11.45 -0.95 -0.04
N MET A 80 11.38 0.37 0.00
CA MET A 80 10.11 1.08 0.18
C MET A 80 9.10 0.72 -0.94
N PHE A 81 9.56 0.63 -2.19
CA PHE A 81 8.70 0.21 -3.30
C PHE A 81 8.24 -1.24 -3.15
N VAL A 82 9.13 -2.15 -2.73
CA VAL A 82 8.78 -3.55 -2.48
C VAL A 82 7.73 -3.65 -1.37
N VAL A 83 7.92 -2.93 -0.25
CA VAL A 83 6.94 -2.91 0.84
C VAL A 83 5.59 -2.36 0.37
N TYR A 84 5.59 -1.23 -0.36
CA TYR A 84 4.38 -0.65 -0.93
C TYR A 84 3.65 -1.65 -1.86
N TYR A 85 4.39 -2.42 -2.63
CA TYR A 85 3.84 -3.40 -3.55
C TYR A 85 3.36 -4.69 -2.86
N LEU A 86 4.02 -5.15 -1.80
CA LEU A 86 3.69 -6.43 -1.15
C LEU A 86 2.64 -6.31 -0.05
N VAL A 87 2.63 -5.22 0.72
CA VAL A 87 1.72 -5.06 1.87
C VAL A 87 0.24 -5.21 1.49
N PRO A 88 -0.27 -4.61 0.39
CA PRO A 88 -1.68 -4.76 0.03
C PRO A 88 -2.08 -6.23 -0.25
N ALA A 89 -1.25 -6.99 -0.96
CA ALA A 89 -1.46 -8.42 -1.19
C ALA A 89 -1.43 -9.23 0.12
N ALA A 90 -0.44 -8.96 0.99
CA ALA A 90 -0.32 -9.63 2.28
C ALA A 90 -1.57 -9.41 3.15
N LEU A 91 -2.06 -8.17 3.19
CA LEU A 91 -3.25 -7.80 3.95
C LEU A 91 -4.52 -8.41 3.34
N ALA A 92 -4.63 -8.46 2.02
CA ALA A 92 -5.74 -9.10 1.33
C ALA A 92 -5.79 -10.61 1.64
N ASN A 93 -4.65 -11.31 1.56
CA ASN A 93 -4.61 -12.74 1.86
C ASN A 93 -4.94 -13.03 3.35
N MET A 94 -4.37 -12.24 4.26
CA MET A 94 -4.69 -12.30 5.70
C MET A 94 -6.19 -12.13 5.97
N ALA A 95 -6.85 -11.20 5.27
CA ALA A 95 -8.27 -10.96 5.44
C ALA A 95 -9.16 -12.08 4.86
N ILE A 96 -8.69 -12.80 3.84
CA ILE A 96 -9.38 -13.95 3.23
C ILE A 96 -9.28 -15.18 4.14
N GLU A 97 -8.05 -15.50 4.58
CA GLU A 97 -7.79 -16.69 5.39
C GLU A 97 -8.13 -16.48 6.88
N GLY A 98 -8.11 -15.23 7.36
CA GLY A 98 -8.46 -14.87 8.74
C GLY A 98 -7.35 -15.13 9.77
N ASN A 99 -6.13 -15.43 9.34
CA ASN A 99 -4.99 -15.68 10.22
C ASN A 99 -3.77 -14.82 9.85
N LEU A 100 -2.91 -14.52 10.83
CA LEU A 100 -1.74 -13.64 10.63
C LEU A 100 -0.66 -14.29 9.74
N GLY A 101 -0.52 -15.62 9.77
CA GLY A 101 0.50 -16.35 9.01
C GLY A 101 0.30 -16.26 7.49
N ALA A 102 -0.96 -16.19 7.05
CA ALA A 102 -1.37 -15.99 5.67
C ALA A 102 -0.74 -14.75 5.01
N ALA A 103 -0.44 -13.72 5.80
CA ALA A 103 0.23 -12.51 5.30
C ALA A 103 1.65 -12.78 4.79
N PHE A 104 2.28 -13.87 5.22
CA PHE A 104 3.66 -14.22 4.92
C PHE A 104 3.79 -15.48 4.06
N ASP A 105 2.69 -16.01 3.52
CA ASP A 105 2.71 -17.16 2.64
C ASP A 105 3.33 -16.80 1.28
N VAL A 106 4.55 -17.27 1.05
CA VAL A 106 5.35 -16.92 -0.14
C VAL A 106 4.77 -17.55 -1.41
N ASP A 107 4.14 -18.72 -1.30
CA ASP A 107 3.59 -19.45 -2.45
C ASP A 107 2.33 -18.74 -2.97
N VAL A 108 1.43 -18.31 -2.08
CA VAL A 108 0.27 -17.51 -2.47
C VAL A 108 0.70 -16.13 -2.95
N MET A 109 1.67 -15.51 -2.27
CA MET A 109 2.14 -14.17 -2.63
C MET A 109 2.76 -14.14 -4.02
N ARG A 110 3.63 -15.09 -4.39
CA ARG A 110 4.22 -15.10 -5.76
C ARG A 110 3.15 -15.23 -6.84
N ASP A 111 2.10 -16.03 -6.60
CA ASP A 111 1.08 -16.31 -7.60
C ASP A 111 0.17 -15.10 -7.83
N VAL A 112 -0.08 -14.29 -6.80
CA VAL A 112 -0.88 -13.06 -6.90
C VAL A 112 -0.04 -11.87 -7.39
N VAL A 113 1.13 -11.66 -6.78
CA VAL A 113 1.98 -10.47 -6.97
C VAL A 113 2.58 -10.39 -8.37
N LEU A 114 2.67 -11.52 -9.08
CA LEU A 114 3.17 -11.58 -10.47
C LEU A 114 2.09 -11.39 -11.54
N THR A 115 0.81 -11.24 -11.17
CA THR A 115 -0.28 -11.04 -12.13
C THR A 115 -0.32 -9.60 -12.66
N SER A 116 -0.74 -9.43 -13.92
CA SER A 116 -0.88 -8.10 -14.53
C SER A 116 -2.04 -7.32 -13.90
N GLU A 117 -3.07 -8.03 -13.46
CA GLU A 117 -4.24 -7.50 -12.77
C GLU A 117 -3.84 -6.87 -11.44
N TYR A 118 -3.02 -7.56 -10.64
CA TYR A 118 -2.51 -7.02 -9.38
C TYR A 118 -1.59 -5.83 -9.62
N PHE A 119 -0.71 -5.92 -10.62
CA PHE A 119 0.16 -4.80 -10.98
C PHE A 119 -0.64 -3.53 -11.32
N LEU A 120 -1.69 -3.67 -12.14
CA LEU A 120 -2.59 -2.57 -12.46
C LEU A 120 -3.33 -2.06 -11.21
N ALA A 121 -3.79 -2.94 -10.33
CA ALA A 121 -4.46 -2.55 -9.09
C ALA A 121 -3.58 -1.68 -8.19
N VAL A 122 -2.28 -1.96 -8.12
CA VAL A 122 -1.32 -1.14 -7.35
C VAL A 122 -0.88 0.12 -8.12
N LEU A 123 -0.83 0.07 -9.45
CA LEU A 123 -0.39 1.19 -10.28
C LEU A 123 -1.43 2.31 -10.39
N MET A 124 -2.72 1.98 -10.51
CA MET A 124 -3.80 2.97 -10.69
C MET A 124 -3.82 4.06 -9.60
N PRO A 125 -3.70 3.74 -8.30
CA PRO A 125 -3.59 4.74 -7.25
C PRO A 125 -2.39 5.68 -7.37
N ILE A 126 -1.24 5.17 -7.81
CA ILE A 126 -0.04 5.98 -8.03
C ILE A 126 -0.34 7.00 -9.14
N VAL A 127 -0.93 6.56 -10.25
CA VAL A 127 -1.30 7.42 -11.37
C VAL A 127 -2.27 8.52 -10.90
N VAL A 128 -3.31 8.17 -10.15
CA VAL A 128 -4.26 9.16 -9.61
C VAL A 128 -3.59 10.12 -8.63
N GLY A 129 -2.73 9.61 -7.75
CA GLY A 129 -1.95 10.42 -6.81
C GLY A 129 -1.06 11.44 -7.53
N ILE A 130 -0.42 11.04 -8.64
CA ILE A 130 0.36 11.94 -9.49
C ILE A 130 -0.55 12.99 -10.12
N LEU A 131 -1.68 12.60 -10.70
CA LEU A 131 -2.64 13.54 -11.30
C LEU A 131 -3.16 14.57 -10.28
N LEU A 132 -3.45 14.14 -9.05
CA LEU A 132 -3.84 15.03 -7.96
C LEU A 132 -2.73 16.01 -7.60
N ASN A 133 -1.47 15.55 -7.51
CA ASN A 133 -0.33 16.44 -7.26
C ASN A 133 -0.15 17.48 -8.37
N VAL A 134 -0.39 17.11 -9.63
CA VAL A 134 -0.36 18.05 -10.76
C VAL A 134 -1.46 19.11 -10.59
N VAL A 135 -2.69 18.71 -10.28
CA VAL A 135 -3.81 19.65 -10.04
C VAL A 135 -3.50 20.59 -8.87
N VAL A 136 -3.01 20.05 -7.75
CA VAL A 136 -2.62 20.85 -6.58
C VAL A 136 -1.51 21.84 -6.94
N SER A 137 -0.51 21.41 -7.72
CA SER A 137 0.60 22.27 -8.16
C SER A 137 0.11 23.42 -9.04
N ILE A 138 -0.83 23.17 -9.95
CA ILE A 138 -1.44 24.21 -10.80
C ILE A 138 -2.23 25.21 -9.95
N LEU A 139 -3.04 24.72 -9.00
CA LEU A 139 -3.83 25.57 -8.12
C LEU A 139 -2.93 26.46 -7.25
N ALA A 140 -1.82 25.91 -6.74
CA ALA A 140 -0.88 26.64 -5.88
C ALA A 140 -0.20 27.83 -6.57
N VAL A 141 -0.22 27.93 -7.91
CA VAL A 141 0.29 29.10 -8.66
C VAL A 141 -0.51 30.36 -8.37
N THR A 142 -1.77 30.24 -7.98
CA THR A 142 -2.67 31.37 -7.72
C THR A 142 -3.03 31.47 -6.25
N VAL A 143 -3.19 32.70 -5.73
CA VAL A 143 -3.62 32.94 -4.34
C VAL A 143 -4.99 32.30 -4.06
N VAL A 144 -5.89 32.34 -5.05
CA VAL A 144 -7.22 31.69 -4.96
C VAL A 144 -7.09 30.17 -4.93
N GLY A 145 -6.24 29.59 -5.78
CA GLY A 145 -6.05 28.15 -5.81
C GLY A 145 -5.39 27.62 -4.52
N LEU A 146 -4.55 28.41 -3.86
CA LEU A 146 -3.97 28.07 -2.55
C LEU A 146 -5.05 27.85 -1.46
N VAL A 147 -6.15 28.61 -1.50
CA VAL A 147 -7.31 28.40 -0.62
C VAL A 147 -8.07 27.12 -0.98
N LEU A 148 -8.07 26.73 -2.26
CA LEU A 148 -8.75 25.54 -2.76
C LEU A 148 -7.94 24.25 -2.58
N VAL A 149 -6.61 24.32 -2.43
CA VAL A 149 -5.73 23.16 -2.20
C VAL A 149 -6.27 22.22 -1.11
N PRO A 150 -6.59 22.65 0.12
CA PRO A 150 -7.07 21.72 1.16
C PRO A 150 -8.35 20.98 0.76
N PHE A 151 -9.27 21.63 0.04
CA PHE A 151 -10.50 20.99 -0.42
C PHE A 151 -10.24 19.95 -1.51
N VAL A 152 -9.42 20.31 -2.50
CA VAL A 152 -9.05 19.40 -3.60
C VAL A 152 -8.24 18.21 -3.09
N SER A 153 -7.33 18.44 -2.13
CA SER A 153 -6.61 17.35 -1.48
C SER A 153 -7.54 16.41 -0.73
N PHE A 154 -8.54 16.92 -0.02
CA PHE A 154 -9.52 16.09 0.69
C PHE A 154 -10.35 15.24 -0.28
N TYR A 155 -11.02 15.85 -1.26
CA TYR A 155 -11.82 15.11 -2.25
C TYR A 155 -10.96 14.19 -3.13
N GLY A 156 -9.73 14.60 -3.42
CA GLY A 156 -8.75 13.78 -4.11
C GLY A 156 -8.42 12.50 -3.33
N GLN A 157 -8.16 12.61 -2.03
CA GLN A 157 -7.93 11.42 -1.20
C GLN A 157 -9.17 10.51 -1.15
N VAL A 158 -10.37 11.07 -1.01
CA VAL A 158 -11.62 10.28 -1.05
C VAL A 158 -11.78 9.55 -2.39
N ALA A 159 -11.49 10.22 -3.50
CA ALA A 159 -11.53 9.61 -4.83
C ALA A 159 -10.50 8.47 -4.98
N VAL A 160 -9.28 8.65 -4.46
CA VAL A 160 -8.25 7.61 -4.43
C VAL A 160 -8.72 6.40 -3.62
N PHE A 161 -9.26 6.60 -2.42
CA PHE A 161 -9.79 5.50 -1.60
C PHE A 161 -10.93 4.75 -2.28
N ARG A 162 -11.85 5.48 -2.92
CA ARG A 162 -12.96 4.86 -3.67
C ARG A 162 -12.44 4.05 -4.86
N MET A 163 -11.41 4.56 -5.54
CA MET A 163 -10.80 3.89 -6.67
C MET A 163 -10.02 2.65 -6.27
N PHE A 164 -9.31 2.68 -5.13
CA PHE A 164 -8.76 1.49 -4.49
C PHE A 164 -9.85 0.45 -4.22
N GLY A 165 -10.96 0.86 -3.60
CA GLY A 165 -12.08 -0.03 -3.32
C GLY A 165 -12.66 -0.70 -4.57
N THR A 166 -12.86 0.06 -5.66
CA THR A 166 -13.39 -0.47 -6.93
C THR A 166 -12.39 -1.31 -7.71
N ALA A 167 -11.10 -0.96 -7.68
CA ALA A 167 -10.05 -1.70 -8.37
C ALA A 167 -9.88 -3.09 -7.72
N PHE A 168 -9.82 -3.14 -6.39
CA PHE A 168 -9.78 -4.40 -5.65
C PHE A 168 -11.03 -5.25 -5.85
N ALA A 169 -12.24 -4.65 -5.88
CA ALA A 169 -13.48 -5.38 -6.14
C ALA A 169 -13.52 -6.03 -7.55
N ASN A 170 -12.95 -5.34 -8.55
CA ASN A 170 -12.89 -5.84 -9.92
C ASN A 170 -11.84 -6.94 -10.11
N THR A 171 -10.68 -6.86 -9.47
CA THR A 171 -9.62 -7.87 -9.56
C THR A 171 -9.91 -9.13 -8.73
N SER A 172 -10.67 -9.01 -7.64
CA SER A 172 -11.10 -10.16 -6.83
C SER A 172 -12.27 -10.96 -7.44
N GLY A 173 -12.60 -10.74 -8.72
CA GLY A 173 -13.58 -11.54 -9.47
C GLY A 173 -15.04 -11.32 -9.07
N LYS A 174 -15.39 -10.16 -8.48
CA LYS A 174 -16.77 -9.83 -8.07
C LYS A 174 -17.40 -8.64 -8.79
N GLY A 175 -16.68 -7.99 -9.71
CA GLY A 175 -17.17 -6.84 -10.48
C GLY A 175 -17.89 -7.16 -11.79
N GLY A 176 -18.54 -8.33 -11.90
CA GLY A 176 -19.14 -8.83 -13.15
C GLY A 176 -20.67 -8.90 -13.13
N GLY A 177 -21.36 -7.88 -12.63
CA GLY A 177 -22.81 -7.74 -12.79
C GLY A 177 -23.13 -6.75 -13.90
N PRO A 178 -23.82 -7.13 -14.99
CA PRO A 178 -24.20 -6.19 -16.05
C PRO A 178 -25.01 -5.05 -15.44
N VAL A 179 -24.66 -3.81 -15.82
CA VAL A 179 -25.52 -2.64 -15.63
C VAL A 179 -26.84 -2.96 -16.32
N ALA A 180 -27.81 -3.44 -15.54
CA ALA A 180 -29.16 -3.68 -16.00
C ALA A 180 -29.70 -2.32 -16.43
N ALA A 181 -29.96 -2.24 -17.74
CA ALA A 181 -30.62 -1.11 -18.35
C ALA A 181 -31.88 -0.78 -17.55
N VAL A 182 -31.89 0.42 -16.98
CA VAL A 182 -33.10 1.00 -16.41
C VAL A 182 -34.09 1.15 -17.56
N ASP A 183 -35.12 0.32 -17.49
CA ASP A 183 -36.36 0.38 -18.27
C ASP A 183 -36.90 1.81 -18.29
N GLN A 184 -36.75 2.48 -19.43
CA GLN A 184 -37.49 3.69 -19.78
C GLN A 184 -38.70 3.29 -20.62
N SER A 185 -39.77 2.79 -19.99
CA SER A 185 -41.11 2.76 -20.59
C SER A 185 -42.19 2.42 -19.56
N SER A 186 -42.60 3.41 -18.76
CA SER A 186 -43.98 3.46 -18.24
C SER A 186 -44.32 4.82 -17.64
N ALA A 187 -44.74 5.75 -18.52
CA ALA A 187 -45.72 6.79 -18.23
C ALA A 187 -46.35 7.27 -19.54
#